data_AF-A0A2D6E1G7-F1
#
_entry.id   AF-A0A2D6E1G7-F1
#
_cell.length_a   1.000
_cell.length_b   1.000
_cell.length_c   1.000
_cell.angle_alpha   90.00
_cell.angle_beta   90.00
_cell.angle_gamma   90.00
#
_symmetry.space_group_name_H-M   'P 1'
#
loop_
_entity.id
_entity.type
_entity.pdbx_description
1 polymer ?
#
loop_
_entity_poly.entity_id
_entity_poly.type
_entity_poly.pdbx_seq_one_letter_code
_entity_poly.pdbx_strand_id
1 'polypeptide(L)'
;MKAVDIADELYRELSSPADLSIPAVSYWLRTNLGALNNHLNTCYVLGAEPTYEVQQTYTGSQGETVTEEIDDQAKAVLKKMYIIHYYDNKLRQGLIAASTDSVISVSDDGSSIKKINKNDVNKIYLKILEDETVELKKMIYSYQRRGAEPLQVAGDDTIAGYYDPDRPVHFDNLKNFKRS
;
A
#
# COMPACT_ATOMS: atom_id res chain seq x y z
N MET A 1 13.95 12.62 0.59
CA MET A 1 12.80 13.57 0.72
C MET A 1 12.38 13.70 2.19
N LYS A 2 12.04 14.91 2.67
CA LYS A 2 11.65 15.14 4.07
C LYS A 2 10.17 14.85 4.30
N ALA A 3 9.83 14.41 5.50
CA ALA A 3 8.42 14.21 5.89
C ALA A 3 7.57 15.51 5.83
N VAL A 4 8.21 16.69 5.86
CA VAL A 4 7.50 17.97 5.72
C VAL A 4 7.16 18.28 4.26
N ASP A 5 8.00 17.86 3.32
CA ASP A 5 7.78 18.07 1.89
C ASP A 5 6.60 17.20 1.43
N ILE A 6 6.55 15.95 1.88
CA ILE A 6 5.41 15.03 1.64
C ILE A 6 4.11 15.61 2.21
N ALA A 7 4.21 16.28 3.37
CA ALA A 7 3.06 16.93 3.99
C ALA A 7 2.57 18.15 3.21
N ASP A 8 3.47 18.97 2.64
CA ASP A 8 3.09 20.10 1.78
C ASP A 8 2.41 19.63 0.48
N GLU A 9 2.95 18.60 -0.17
CA GLU A 9 2.30 17.99 -1.35
C GLU A 9 0.87 17.56 -1.03
N LEU A 10 0.70 16.81 0.05
CA LEU A 10 -0.60 16.29 0.49
C LEU A 10 -1.58 17.40 0.86
N TYR A 11 -1.11 18.45 1.51
CA TYR A 11 -1.92 19.61 1.85
C TYR A 11 -2.48 20.28 0.59
N ARG A 12 -1.67 20.40 -0.46
CA ARG A 12 -2.09 20.92 -1.76
C ARG A 12 -3.05 19.98 -2.49
N GLU A 13 -2.79 18.67 -2.46
CA GLU A 13 -3.67 17.64 -3.05
C GLU A 13 -5.07 17.65 -2.41
N LEU A 14 -5.16 17.89 -1.10
CA LEU A 14 -6.43 18.08 -0.37
C LEU A 14 -7.10 19.43 -0.62
N SER A 15 -6.62 20.21 -1.60
CA SER A 15 -7.12 21.55 -1.93
C SER A 15 -6.93 22.58 -0.82
N SER A 16 -5.86 22.45 -0.01
CA SER A 16 -5.49 23.40 1.04
C SER A 16 -6.61 23.71 2.05
N PRO A 17 -7.11 22.71 2.80
CA PRO A 17 -8.21 22.91 3.72
C PRO A 17 -7.81 23.81 4.89
N ALA A 18 -8.72 24.69 5.31
CA ALA A 18 -8.47 25.69 6.35
C ALA A 18 -8.31 25.09 7.75
N ASP A 19 -8.85 23.90 8.00
CA ASP A 19 -8.79 23.21 9.29
C ASP A 19 -7.61 22.25 9.43
N LEU A 20 -6.72 22.21 8.43
CA LEU A 20 -5.53 21.36 8.42
C LEU A 20 -4.26 22.21 8.37
N SER A 21 -3.20 21.74 9.05
CA SER A 21 -1.89 22.39 9.01
C SER A 21 -0.79 21.41 8.59
N ILE A 22 0.16 21.88 7.80
CA ILE A 22 1.32 21.09 7.32
C ILE A 22 2.11 20.45 8.49
N PRO A 23 2.37 21.15 9.62
CA PRO A 23 3.05 20.52 10.76
C PRO A 23 2.28 19.34 11.35
N ALA A 24 0.95 19.43 11.46
CA ALA A 24 0.11 18.33 11.95
C ALA A 24 0.14 17.12 11.01
N VAL A 25 0.09 17.36 9.69
CA VAL A 25 0.24 16.31 8.67
C VAL A 25 1.62 15.66 8.79
N SER A 26 2.70 16.46 8.82
CA SER A 26 4.07 15.94 8.90
C SER A 26 4.29 15.11 10.16
N TYR A 27 3.73 15.54 11.30
CA TYR A 27 3.77 14.78 12.54
C TYR A 27 3.06 13.42 12.39
N TRP A 28 1.85 13.41 11.82
CA TRP A 28 1.13 12.16 11.58
C TRP A 28 1.90 11.22 10.66
N LEU A 29 2.50 11.73 9.58
CA LEU A 29 3.29 10.91 8.66
C LEU A 29 4.44 10.23 9.42
N ARG A 30 5.19 11.00 10.22
CA ARG A 30 6.30 10.50 11.04
C ARG A 30 5.90 9.38 11.99
N THR A 31 4.77 9.51 12.68
CA THR A 31 4.31 8.52 13.66
C THR A 31 3.73 7.27 13.02
N ASN A 32 3.29 7.34 11.76
CA ASN A 32 2.66 6.23 11.04
C ASN A 32 3.58 5.51 10.05
N LEU A 33 4.88 5.86 10.00
CA LEU A 33 5.87 5.14 9.18
C LEU A 33 5.90 3.63 9.50
N GLY A 34 5.72 3.24 10.76
CA GLY A 34 5.66 1.82 11.14
C GLY A 34 4.49 1.07 10.51
N ALA A 35 3.33 1.72 10.36
CA ALA A 35 2.19 1.14 9.67
C ALA A 35 2.46 0.98 8.16
N LEU A 36 3.12 1.96 7.54
CA LEU A 36 3.58 1.87 6.15
C LEU A 36 4.51 0.67 5.95
N ASN A 37 5.49 0.51 6.85
CA ASN A 37 6.45 -0.60 6.82
C ASN A 37 5.75 -1.95 6.89
N ASN A 38 4.76 -2.10 7.78
CA ASN A 38 3.97 -3.32 7.88
C ASN A 38 3.15 -3.62 6.61
N HIS A 39 2.65 -2.59 5.91
CA HIS A 39 1.92 -2.78 4.67
C HIS A 39 2.84 -3.15 3.50
N LEU A 40 4.01 -2.51 3.41
CA LEU A 40 4.90 -2.63 2.25
C LEU A 40 6.00 -3.67 2.42
N ASN A 41 6.14 -4.26 3.61
CA ASN A 41 7.26 -5.12 4.00
C ASN A 41 8.62 -4.40 3.84
N THR A 42 8.66 -3.12 4.23
CA THR A 42 9.85 -2.27 4.16
C THR A 42 10.31 -1.84 5.55
N CYS A 43 11.46 -1.15 5.64
CA CYS A 43 12.04 -0.68 6.90
C CYS A 43 12.37 0.81 6.85
N TYR A 44 11.44 1.65 6.36
CA TYR A 44 11.63 3.09 6.36
C TYR A 44 11.75 3.63 7.79
N VAL A 45 12.74 4.48 7.99
CA VAL A 45 13.05 5.17 9.24
C VAL A 45 13.25 6.66 8.97
N LEU A 46 13.16 7.45 10.03
CA LEU A 46 13.48 8.87 9.96
C LEU A 46 15.00 9.05 10.14
N GLY A 47 15.60 9.83 9.26
CA GLY A 47 16.96 10.32 9.40
C GLY A 47 17.14 11.18 10.66
N ALA A 48 18.40 11.36 11.06
CA ALA A 48 18.74 12.18 12.22
C ALA A 48 18.27 13.63 12.09
N GLU A 49 18.10 14.30 13.22
CA GLU A 49 17.82 15.74 13.21
C GLU A 49 18.97 16.52 12.54
N PRO A 50 18.68 17.60 11.80
CA PRO A 50 17.37 18.24 11.59
C PRO A 50 16.67 17.82 10.27
N THR A 51 17.21 16.85 9.52
CA THR A 51 16.74 16.58 8.15
C THR A 51 15.41 15.82 8.14
N TYR A 52 15.19 14.89 9.08
CA TYR A 52 13.99 14.05 9.17
C TYR A 52 13.57 13.48 7.81
N GLU A 53 14.56 13.04 7.03
CA GLU A 53 14.35 12.40 5.74
C GLU A 53 13.82 10.99 5.94
N VAL A 54 12.89 10.57 5.09
CA VAL A 54 12.38 9.21 5.12
C VAL A 54 13.29 8.36 4.23
N GLN A 55 13.97 7.41 4.84
CA GLN A 55 14.97 6.57 4.18
C GLN A 55 14.92 5.14 4.72
N GLN A 56 15.39 4.18 3.94
CA GLN A 56 15.58 2.80 4.37
C GLN A 56 17.05 2.42 4.16
N THR A 57 17.58 1.59 5.05
CA THR A 57 18.94 1.06 4.94
C THR A 57 18.86 -0.45 4.89
N TYR A 58 19.49 -1.04 3.88
CA TYR A 58 19.55 -2.50 3.70
C TYR A 58 20.90 -2.93 3.13
N THR A 59 21.24 -4.20 3.33
CA THR A 59 22.46 -4.79 2.78
C THR A 59 22.19 -5.27 1.36
N GLY A 60 22.90 -4.70 0.39
CA GLY A 60 22.80 -5.10 -1.02
C GLY A 60 23.42 -6.48 -1.28
N SER A 61 23.22 -6.99 -2.49
CA SER A 61 23.69 -8.32 -2.91
C SER A 61 25.20 -8.55 -2.82
N GLN A 62 25.99 -7.48 -2.75
CA GLN A 62 27.45 -7.50 -2.64
C GLN A 62 27.95 -7.27 -1.20
N GLY A 63 27.05 -7.22 -0.21
CA GLY A 63 27.39 -6.95 1.19
C GLY A 63 27.53 -5.46 1.55
N GLU A 64 27.35 -4.57 0.56
CA GLU A 64 27.38 -3.11 0.75
C GLU A 64 26.14 -2.63 1.51
N THR A 65 26.31 -1.65 2.40
CA THR A 65 25.18 -0.99 3.07
C THR A 65 24.65 0.12 2.16
N VAL A 66 23.45 -0.08 1.62
CA VAL A 66 22.78 0.88 0.74
C VAL A 66 21.74 1.63 1.57
N THR A 67 21.76 2.97 1.48
CA THR A 67 20.70 3.82 2.02
C THR A 67 19.96 4.45 0.87
N GLU A 68 18.65 4.20 0.81
CA GLU A 68 17.77 4.73 -0.22
C GLU A 68 16.70 5.62 0.41
N GLU A 69 16.37 6.69 -0.29
CA GLU A 69 15.22 7.52 0.08
C GLU A 69 13.90 6.78 -0.16
N ILE A 70 12.82 7.30 0.43
CA ILE A 70 11.47 6.80 0.13
C ILE A 70 11.18 6.83 -1.37
N ASP A 71 10.79 5.67 -1.89
CA ASP A 71 10.35 5.53 -3.27
C ASP A 71 9.01 6.26 -3.51
N ASP A 72 8.79 6.72 -4.74
CA ASP A 72 7.58 7.43 -5.14
C ASP A 72 6.31 6.61 -4.92
N GLN A 73 6.35 5.28 -5.12
CA GLN A 73 5.20 4.41 -4.87
C GLN A 73 4.93 4.25 -3.38
N ALA A 74 5.98 4.11 -2.56
CA ALA A 74 5.83 4.07 -1.10
C ALA A 74 5.31 5.40 -0.54
N LYS A 75 5.79 6.52 -1.08
CA LYS A 75 5.26 7.86 -0.81
C LYS A 75 3.79 7.98 -1.18
N ALA A 76 3.38 7.50 -2.35
CA ALA A 76 1.98 7.52 -2.78
C ALA A 76 1.08 6.71 -1.83
N VAL A 77 1.51 5.53 -1.41
CA VAL A 77 0.80 4.71 -0.41
C VAL A 77 0.67 5.46 0.92
N LEU A 78 1.75 6.08 1.41
CA LEU A 78 1.73 6.85 2.65
C LEU A 78 0.77 8.05 2.57
N LYS A 79 0.76 8.78 1.44
CA LYS A 79 -0.20 9.85 1.18
C LYS A 79 -1.64 9.34 1.20
N LYS A 80 -1.90 8.20 0.55
CA LYS A 80 -3.22 7.55 0.53
C LYS A 80 -3.70 7.14 1.93
N MET A 81 -2.80 6.62 2.77
CA MET A 81 -3.11 6.29 4.17
C MET A 81 -3.58 7.52 4.95
N TYR A 82 -2.94 8.68 4.73
CA TYR A 82 -3.38 9.92 5.37
C TYR A 82 -4.73 10.41 4.85
N ILE A 83 -5.01 10.32 3.55
CA ILE A 83 -6.31 10.70 2.96
C ILE A 83 -7.45 9.94 3.64
N ILE A 84 -7.28 8.63 3.86
CA ILE A 84 -8.25 7.81 4.60
C ILE A 84 -8.43 8.35 6.02
N HIS A 85 -7.33 8.59 6.76
CA HIS A 85 -7.40 9.14 8.11
C HIS A 85 -8.09 10.52 8.15
N TYR A 86 -7.85 11.38 7.16
CA TYR A 86 -8.48 12.69 7.06
C TYR A 86 -9.99 12.58 6.89
N TYR A 87 -10.47 11.78 5.94
CA TYR A 87 -11.91 11.61 5.73
C TYR A 87 -12.61 10.84 6.87
N ASP A 88 -11.91 9.93 7.55
CA ASP A 88 -12.44 9.26 8.74
C ASP A 88 -12.66 10.25 9.90
N ASN A 89 -11.73 11.20 10.06
CA ASN A 89 -11.91 12.29 11.03
C ASN A 89 -13.07 13.22 10.64
N LYS A 90 -13.24 13.54 9.36
CA LYS A 90 -14.39 14.33 8.87
C LYS A 90 -15.71 13.62 9.10
N LEU A 91 -15.77 12.31 8.85
CA LEU A 91 -16.94 11.49 9.14
C LEU A 91 -17.28 11.51 10.63
N ARG A 92 -16.29 11.30 11.51
CA ARG A 92 -16.50 11.35 12.97
C ARG A 92 -16.98 12.72 13.45
N GLN A 93 -16.39 13.81 12.96
CA GLN A 93 -16.85 15.18 13.26
C GLN A 93 -18.30 15.39 12.77
N GLY A 94 -18.62 14.92 11.57
CA GLY A 94 -19.97 15.00 11.00
C GLY A 94 -21.01 14.20 11.79
N LEU A 95 -20.64 13.05 12.34
CA LEU A 95 -21.51 12.24 13.19
C LEU A 95 -21.78 12.91 14.56
N ILE A 96 -20.75 13.51 15.17
CA ILE A 96 -20.90 14.29 16.41
C ILE A 96 -21.81 15.50 16.17
N ALA A 97 -21.63 16.23 15.07
CA ALA A 97 -22.47 17.38 14.74
C ALA A 97 -23.91 17.02 14.36
N ALA A 98 -24.15 15.79 13.91
CA ALA A 98 -25.48 15.27 13.62
C ALA A 98 -26.24 14.85 14.89
N SER A 99 -25.54 14.39 15.93
CA SER A 99 -26.18 14.04 17.21
C SER A 99 -26.66 15.25 18.00
N THR A 100 -26.08 16.44 17.78
CA THR A 100 -26.40 17.64 18.56
C THR A 100 -27.44 18.58 17.93
N ASP A 101 -27.77 18.45 16.64
CA ASP A 101 -28.54 19.47 15.89
C ASP A 101 -29.56 18.81 14.95
N SER A 102 -30.80 18.62 15.44
CA SER A 102 -31.87 17.87 14.76
C SER A 102 -33.08 18.74 14.37
N VAL A 103 -32.88 19.91 13.75
CA VAL A 103 -33.98 20.63 13.07
C VAL A 103 -33.90 20.37 11.57
N ILE A 104 -34.84 19.59 11.05
CA ILE A 104 -34.80 19.04 9.68
C ILE A 104 -35.54 19.91 8.67
N SER A 105 -36.53 20.69 9.08
CA SER A 105 -37.15 21.75 8.26
C SER A 105 -38.14 22.57 9.09
N VAL A 106 -38.18 23.88 8.87
CA VAL A 106 -39.27 24.74 9.35
C VAL A 106 -39.95 25.29 8.11
N SER A 107 -41.24 25.00 7.93
CA SER A 107 -42.07 25.60 6.90
C SER A 107 -42.91 26.67 7.57
N ASP A 108 -42.69 27.93 7.21
CA ASP A 108 -43.52 29.05 7.63
C ASP A 108 -44.09 29.74 6.37
N ASP A 109 -45.33 30.18 6.48
CA ASP A 109 -46.28 30.64 5.45
C ASP A 109 -45.64 31.20 4.14
N GLY A 110 -45.25 30.30 3.22
CA GLY A 110 -44.76 30.64 1.87
C GLY A 110 -43.25 30.57 1.62
N SER A 111 -42.41 30.34 2.65
CA SER A 111 -40.95 30.21 2.48
C SER A 111 -40.42 28.90 3.08
N SER A 112 -39.77 28.09 2.25
CA SER A 112 -39.16 26.81 2.65
C SER A 112 -37.64 26.91 2.59
N ILE A 113 -36.99 26.78 3.74
CA ILE A 113 -35.53 26.66 3.83
C ILE A 113 -35.19 25.18 3.94
N LYS A 114 -34.54 24.62 2.92
CA LYS A 114 -33.98 23.27 2.96
C LYS A 114 -32.56 23.34 3.50
N LYS A 115 -32.37 22.95 4.77
CA LYS A 115 -31.06 22.74 5.37
C LYS A 115 -30.43 21.50 4.72
N ILE A 116 -29.15 21.55 4.36
CA ILE A 116 -28.43 20.38 3.83
C ILE A 116 -28.51 19.26 4.89
N ASN A 117 -28.92 18.08 4.46
CA ASN A 117 -29.02 16.93 5.33
C ASN A 117 -27.61 16.41 5.66
N LYS A 118 -27.17 16.60 6.90
CA LYS A 118 -25.86 16.15 7.39
C LYS A 118 -25.67 14.63 7.24
N ASN A 119 -26.75 13.84 7.28
CA ASN A 119 -26.67 12.40 7.06
C ASN A 119 -26.26 12.05 5.64
N ASP A 120 -26.68 12.84 4.65
CA ASP A 120 -26.31 12.59 3.25
C ASP A 120 -24.85 12.96 2.98
N VAL A 121 -24.32 13.99 3.66
CA VAL A 121 -22.89 14.31 3.66
C VAL A 121 -22.07 13.18 4.30
N ASN A 122 -22.52 12.64 5.44
CA ASN A 122 -21.84 11.52 6.10
C ASN A 122 -21.83 10.25 5.24
N LYS A 123 -22.91 9.96 4.49
CA LYS A 123 -22.93 8.85 3.52
C LYS A 123 -21.90 9.03 2.40
N ILE A 124 -21.71 10.27 1.92
CA ILE A 124 -20.69 10.57 0.90
C ILE A 124 -19.30 10.31 1.47
N TYR A 125 -19.01 10.77 2.70
CA TYR A 125 -17.71 10.49 3.33
C TYR A 125 -17.46 9.00 3.54
N LEU A 126 -18.48 8.24 3.96
CA LEU A 126 -18.37 6.79 4.10
C LEU A 126 -18.02 6.12 2.77
N LYS A 127 -18.70 6.52 1.68
CA LYS A 127 -18.42 6.00 0.33
C LYS A 127 -16.99 6.31 -0.10
N ILE A 128 -16.52 7.55 0.12
CA ILE A 128 -15.14 7.94 -0.19
C ILE A 128 -14.17 7.03 0.58
N LEU A 129 -14.41 6.78 1.88
CA LEU A 129 -13.54 5.89 2.66
C LEU A 129 -13.51 4.46 2.11
N GLU A 130 -14.65 3.91 1.71
CA GLU A 130 -14.70 2.58 1.08
C GLU A 130 -13.89 2.55 -0.23
N ASP A 131 -14.08 3.54 -1.10
CA ASP A 131 -13.37 3.63 -2.38
C ASP A 131 -11.85 3.80 -2.16
N GLU A 132 -11.45 4.71 -1.28
CA GLU A 132 -10.05 5.02 -0.96
C GLU A 132 -9.33 3.83 -0.31
N THR A 133 -10.00 3.07 0.56
CA THR A 133 -9.43 1.86 1.17
C THR A 133 -9.25 0.72 0.17
N VAL A 134 -10.14 0.60 -0.82
CA VAL A 134 -9.99 -0.34 -1.93
C VAL A 134 -8.80 0.05 -2.80
N GLU A 135 -8.64 1.33 -3.12
CA GLU A 135 -7.49 1.83 -3.87
C GLU A 135 -6.17 1.63 -3.12
N LEU A 136 -6.13 1.94 -1.82
CA LEU A 136 -4.95 1.71 -0.97
C LEU A 136 -4.49 0.24 -1.06
N LYS A 137 -5.42 -0.71 -0.93
CA LYS A 137 -5.10 -2.14 -1.06
C LYS A 137 -4.49 -2.47 -2.42
N LYS A 138 -5.06 -1.95 -3.51
CA LYS A 138 -4.51 -2.14 -4.87
C LYS A 138 -3.10 -1.59 -4.99
N MET A 139 -2.82 -0.42 -4.42
CA MET A 139 -1.48 0.18 -4.42
C MET A 139 -0.48 -0.67 -3.64
N ILE A 140 -0.86 -1.16 -2.45
CA ILE A 140 -0.03 -2.06 -1.63
C ILE A 140 0.31 -3.35 -2.41
N TYR A 141 -0.68 -4.01 -3.00
CA TYR A 141 -0.44 -5.22 -3.78
C TYR A 141 0.46 -4.97 -4.99
N SER A 142 0.27 -3.83 -5.67
CA SER A 142 1.11 -3.44 -6.81
C SER A 142 2.55 -3.20 -6.37
N TYR A 143 2.76 -2.57 -5.22
CA TYR A 143 4.08 -2.34 -4.64
C TYR A 143 4.78 -3.67 -4.29
N GLN A 144 4.10 -4.54 -3.54
CA GLN A 144 4.65 -5.84 -3.13
C GLN A 144 4.99 -6.71 -4.34
N ARG A 145 4.17 -6.69 -5.39
CA ARG A 145 4.41 -7.44 -6.63
C ARG A 145 5.66 -6.96 -7.37
N ARG A 146 6.02 -5.67 -7.29
CA ARG A 146 7.21 -5.14 -7.96
C ARG A 146 8.50 -5.77 -7.42
N GLY A 147 8.55 -6.08 -6.12
CA GLY A 147 9.68 -6.77 -5.50
C GLY A 147 9.64 -8.30 -5.63
N ALA A 148 8.59 -8.86 -6.22
CA ALA A 148 8.44 -10.30 -6.39
C ALA A 148 9.09 -10.75 -7.71
N GLU A 149 10.31 -11.26 -7.63
CA GLU A 149 10.94 -11.98 -8.73
C GLU A 149 10.65 -13.48 -8.62
N PRO A 150 10.29 -14.16 -9.74
CA PRO A 150 10.13 -15.61 -9.73
C PRO A 150 11.51 -16.25 -9.52
N LEU A 151 11.69 -16.96 -8.42
CA LEU A 151 12.86 -17.80 -8.24
C LEU A 151 12.79 -18.97 -9.21
N GLN A 152 13.74 -19.05 -10.13
CA GLN A 152 13.86 -20.19 -11.01
C GLN A 152 14.31 -21.40 -10.18
N VAL A 153 13.44 -22.41 -10.05
CA VAL A 153 13.84 -23.73 -9.58
C VAL A 153 14.38 -24.47 -10.80
N ALA A 154 15.63 -24.19 -11.18
CA ALA A 154 16.34 -25.04 -12.13
C ALA A 154 16.67 -26.33 -11.37
N GLY A 155 16.00 -27.44 -11.73
CA GLY A 155 16.24 -28.73 -11.11
C GLY A 155 17.69 -29.15 -11.32
N ASP A 156 18.50 -29.08 -10.26
CA ASP A 156 19.82 -29.72 -10.18
C ASP A 156 19.70 -31.26 -10.09
N ASP A 157 18.48 -31.79 -10.18
CA ASP A 157 18.18 -33.22 -10.21
C ASP A 157 18.33 -33.83 -11.62
N THR A 158 19.30 -33.35 -12.40
CA THR A 158 19.65 -33.98 -13.68
C THR A 158 20.90 -34.84 -13.49
N ILE A 159 20.70 -36.08 -13.04
CA ILE A 159 21.77 -37.08 -13.05
C ILE A 159 22.06 -37.43 -14.51
N ALA A 160 23.31 -37.21 -14.96
CA ALA A 160 23.77 -37.66 -16.26
C ALA A 160 23.64 -39.19 -16.34
N GLY A 161 22.82 -39.69 -17.26
CA GLY A 161 22.73 -41.12 -17.52
C GLY A 161 24.08 -41.65 -17.97
N TYR A 162 24.67 -42.56 -17.19
CA TYR A 162 25.89 -43.26 -17.59
C TYR A 162 25.53 -44.27 -18.68
N TYR A 163 25.94 -43.99 -19.92
CA TYR A 163 25.93 -44.97 -21.00
C TYR A 163 27.24 -45.76 -20.95
N ASP A 164 27.15 -47.04 -20.64
CA ASP A 164 28.28 -47.97 -20.68
C ASP A 164 28.39 -48.58 -22.10
N PRO A 165 29.38 -48.19 -22.91
CA PRO A 165 29.55 -48.71 -24.27
C PRO A 165 29.97 -50.19 -24.31
N ASP A 166 30.48 -50.74 -23.20
CA ASP A 166 30.98 -52.11 -23.11
C ASP A 166 29.97 -53.08 -22.48
N ARG A 167 28.77 -52.61 -22.11
CA ARG A 167 27.73 -53.48 -21.55
C ARG A 167 27.18 -54.38 -22.67
N PRO A 168 27.41 -55.71 -22.62
CA PRO A 168 26.87 -56.60 -23.64
C PRO A 168 25.35 -56.56 -23.60
N VAL A 169 24.73 -56.20 -24.72
CA VAL A 169 23.29 -56.34 -24.93
C VAL A 169 22.93 -57.82 -24.81
N HIS A 170 22.37 -58.19 -23.66
CA HIS A 170 21.89 -59.54 -23.42
C HIS A 170 20.55 -59.71 -24.15
N PHE A 171 20.61 -60.14 -25.41
CA PHE A 171 19.43 -60.50 -26.22
C PHE A 171 18.87 -61.86 -25.80
N ASP A 172 18.51 -62.02 -24.53
CA ASP A 172 18.09 -63.33 -24.03
C ASP A 172 16.64 -63.71 -24.34
N ASN A 173 15.87 -62.87 -25.05
CA ASN A 173 14.46 -63.14 -25.35
C ASN A 173 14.00 -62.93 -26.80
N LEU A 174 14.89 -63.05 -27.79
CA LEU A 174 14.50 -63.04 -29.22
C LEU A 174 14.40 -64.43 -29.87
N LYS A 175 14.56 -65.53 -29.12
CA LYS A 175 14.47 -66.90 -29.66
C LYS A 175 13.07 -67.50 -29.76
N ASN A 176 12.02 -66.82 -29.27
CA ASN A 176 10.65 -67.35 -29.29
C ASN A 176 9.72 -66.76 -30.37
N PHE A 177 10.24 -66.02 -31.35
CA PHE A 177 9.48 -65.63 -32.55
C PHE A 177 10.03 -66.32 -33.81
N LYS A 178 9.91 -67.65 -33.84
CA LYS A 178 9.94 -68.43 -35.09
C LYS A 178 8.60 -69.14 -35.29
N ARG A 179 7.82 -68.56 -36.21
CA ARG A 179 6.90 -69.19 -37.18
C ARG A 179 6.35 -70.58 -36.81
N SER A 180 5.06 -70.60 -36.49
CA SER A 180 4.08 -71.56 -37.00
C SER A 180 2.98 -70.76 -37.69
#